data_AF-A0A934FEU7-F1
#
_entry.id   AF-A0A934FEU7-F1
#
_cell.length_a   1.000
_cell.length_b   1.000
_cell.length_c   1.000
_cell.angle_alpha   90.00
_cell.angle_beta   90.00
_cell.angle_gamma   90.00
#
_symmetry.space_group_name_H-M   'P 1'
#
loop_
_entity.id
_entity.type
_entity.pdbx_description
1 polymer ?
#
loop_
_entity_poly.entity_id
_entity_poly.type
_entity_poly.pdbx_seq_one_letter_code
_entity_poly.pdbx_strand_id
1 'polypeptide(L)'
;MSERYEEAAKVFQTLNNDYINSPYHFKSRLKVGECYAGMGEFEKARKTLYTVVAQEGKCSSNDDKLVVVDAYFKIADYYMKEAQRLRKATAVGTSSSVRSLASR
;
A
#
# COMPACT_ATOMS: atom_id res chain seq x y z
N MET A 1 11.86 -2.34 11.74
CA MET A 1 11.23 -2.93 10.53
C MET A 1 10.83 -1.86 9.51
N SER A 2 10.27 -0.71 9.93
CA SER A 2 9.94 0.42 9.06
C SER A 2 11.12 0.99 8.26
N GLU A 3 12.28 1.16 8.89
CA GLU A 3 13.48 1.74 8.27
C GLU A 3 13.92 1.00 6.99
N ARG A 4 13.87 -0.35 7.01
CA ARG A 4 14.16 -1.17 5.82
C ARG A 4 13.13 -0.99 4.70
N TYR A 5 11.88 -0.68 5.03
CA TYR A 5 10.85 -0.37 4.03
C TYR A 5 11.01 1.03 3.46
N GLU A 6 11.47 2.00 4.26
CA GLU A 6 11.78 3.35 3.78
C GLU A 6 12.96 3.34 2.80
N GLU A 7 14.05 2.65 3.15
CA GLU A 7 15.19 2.47 2.25
C GLU A 7 14.80 1.74 0.97
N ALA A 8 14.04 0.65 1.08
CA ALA A 8 13.55 -0.08 -0.08
C ALA A 8 12.65 0.80 -0.97
N ALA A 9 11.75 1.59 -0.38
CA ALA A 9 10.90 2.51 -1.13
C ALA A 9 11.73 3.54 -1.91
N LYS A 10 12.79 4.10 -1.31
CA LYS A 10 13.70 5.03 -1.99
C LYS A 10 14.40 4.38 -3.18
N VAL A 11 14.94 3.17 -3.01
CA VAL A 11 15.61 2.42 -4.09
C VAL A 11 14.64 2.11 -5.24
N PHE A 12 13.40 1.70 -4.94
CA PHE A 12 12.43 1.45 -6.00
C PHE A 12 11.90 2.74 -6.66
N GLN A 13 11.90 3.86 -5.95
CA GLN A 13 11.54 5.16 -6.52
C GLN A 13 12.57 5.68 -7.50
N THR A 14 13.88 5.52 -7.23
CA THR A 14 14.92 5.89 -8.20
C THR A 14 14.78 5.06 -9.48
N LEU A 15 14.53 3.75 -9.34
CA LEU A 15 14.28 2.88 -10.50
C LEU A 15 13.09 3.34 -11.35
N ASN A 16 12.02 3.87 -10.73
CA ASN A 16 10.88 4.36 -11.47
C ASN A 16 11.17 5.62 -12.28
N ASN A 17 12.06 6.49 -11.79
CA ASN A 17 12.43 7.73 -12.47
C ASN A 17 13.43 7.46 -13.61
N ASP A 18 14.41 6.59 -13.36
CA ASP A 18 15.49 6.32 -14.31
C ASP A 18 15.06 5.31 -15.40
N TYR A 19 14.06 4.47 -15.11
CA TYR A 19 13.64 3.36 -15.97
C TYR A 19 12.14 3.34 -16.26
N ILE A 20 11.56 4.52 -16.53
CA ILE A 20 10.10 4.66 -16.74
C ILE A 20 9.55 3.85 -17.93
N ASN A 21 10.39 3.55 -18.92
CA ASN A 21 10.06 2.73 -20.10
C ASN A 21 10.61 1.30 -20.02
N SER A 22 11.11 0.88 -18.86
CA SER A 22 11.66 -0.46 -18.68
C SER A 22 10.57 -1.48 -18.34
N PRO A 23 10.72 -2.75 -18.73
CA PRO A 23 9.85 -3.84 -18.29
C PRO A 23 9.75 -3.99 -16.76
N TYR A 24 10.67 -3.39 -15.98
CA TYR A 24 10.63 -3.43 -14.52
C TYR A 24 9.77 -2.32 -13.89
N HIS A 25 9.24 -1.38 -14.67
CA HIS A 25 8.49 -0.23 -14.15
C HIS A 25 7.27 -0.66 -13.33
N PHE A 26 6.45 -1.57 -13.86
CA PHE A 26 5.25 -2.08 -13.16
C PHE A 26 5.63 -2.75 -11.84
N LYS A 27 6.60 -3.66 -11.88
CA LYS A 27 7.04 -4.41 -10.69
C LYS A 27 7.66 -3.51 -9.63
N SER A 28 8.47 -2.53 -10.02
CA SER A 28 9.09 -1.58 -9.08
C SER A 28 8.03 -0.73 -8.38
N ARG A 29 7.02 -0.23 -9.10
CA ARG A 29 5.89 0.48 -8.49
C ARG A 29 5.05 -0.38 -7.56
N LEU A 30 4.80 -1.64 -7.91
CA LEU A 30 4.14 -2.60 -7.00
C LEU A 30 4.91 -2.71 -5.68
N LYS A 31 6.25 -2.82 -5.75
CA LYS A 31 7.11 -2.92 -4.56
C LYS A 31 7.13 -1.66 -3.71
N VAL A 32 7.09 -0.46 -4.31
CA VAL A 32 6.92 0.79 -3.55
C VAL A 32 5.60 0.77 -2.76
N GLY A 33 4.50 0.33 -3.38
CA GLY A 33 3.21 0.18 -2.72
C GLY A 33 3.25 -0.82 -1.54
N GLU A 34 3.91 -1.96 -1.72
CA GLU A 34 4.16 -2.93 -0.63
C GLU A 34 4.97 -2.33 0.52
N CYS A 35 5.99 -1.53 0.22
CA CYS A 35 6.79 -0.88 1.25
C CYS A 35 5.96 0.10 2.08
N TYR A 36 5.15 0.95 1.43
CA TYR A 36 4.23 1.85 2.13
C TYR A 36 3.24 1.09 3.03
N ALA A 37 2.71 -0.04 2.57
CA ALA A 37 1.84 -0.87 3.40
C ALA A 37 2.59 -1.52 4.57
N GLY A 38 3.85 -1.93 4.38
CA GLY A 38 4.74 -2.42 5.45
C GLY A 38 5.02 -1.38 6.54
N MET A 39 4.96 -0.10 6.19
CA MET A 39 5.04 1.03 7.13
C MET A 39 3.68 1.40 7.76
N GLY A 40 2.60 0.70 7.39
CA GLY A 40 1.24 1.00 7.85
C GLY A 40 0.61 2.23 7.18
N GLU A 41 1.25 2.78 6.15
CA GLU A 41 0.78 3.91 5.35
C GLU A 41 -0.12 3.41 4.21
N PHE A 42 -1.26 2.81 4.56
CA PHE A 42 -2.15 2.15 3.61
C PHE A 42 -2.69 3.09 2.53
N GLU A 43 -2.93 4.36 2.85
CA GLU A 43 -3.34 5.35 1.86
C GLU A 43 -2.26 5.59 0.79
N LYS A 44 -1.00 5.80 1.21
CA LYS A 44 0.12 6.00 0.27
C LYS A 44 0.35 4.74 -0.56
N ALA A 45 0.26 3.57 0.07
CA ALA A 45 0.36 2.29 -0.62
C ALA A 45 -0.65 2.18 -1.77
N ARG A 46 -1.94 2.46 -1.50
CA ARG A 46 -2.99 2.43 -2.53
C ARG A 46 -2.76 3.48 -3.61
N LYS A 47 -2.41 4.72 -3.25
CA LYS A 47 -2.09 5.78 -4.23
C LYS A 47 -1.00 5.34 -5.20
N THR A 48 0.06 4.72 -4.70
CA THR A 48 1.11 4.15 -5.56
C THR A 48 0.56 3.05 -6.46
N LEU A 49 -0.20 2.10 -5.93
CA LEU A 49 -0.76 0.99 -6.71
C LEU A 49 -1.79 1.44 -7.76
N TYR A 50 -2.53 2.52 -7.51
CA TYR A 50 -3.42 3.12 -8.51
C TYR A 50 -2.67 3.56 -9.77
N THR A 51 -1.41 3.95 -9.64
CA THR A 51 -0.58 4.31 -10.80
C THR A 51 -0.20 3.11 -11.66
N VAL A 52 -0.17 1.90 -11.08
CA VAL A 52 0.09 0.63 -11.78
C VAL A 52 -1.13 0.25 -12.62
N VAL A 53 -2.31 0.22 -12.01
CA VAL A 53 -3.56 -0.14 -12.71
C VAL A 53 -3.95 0.91 -13.76
N ALA A 54 -3.66 2.19 -13.54
CA ALA A 54 -3.88 3.24 -14.55
C ALA A 54 -3.05 3.04 -15.83
N GLN A 55 -1.98 2.24 -15.75
CA GLN A 55 -1.11 1.92 -16.89
C GLN A 55 -1.42 0.55 -17.51
N GLU A 56 -2.51 -0.12 -17.12
CA GLU A 56 -2.89 -1.45 -17.61
C GLU A 56 -2.97 -1.51 -19.16
N GLY A 57 -3.48 -0.46 -19.80
CA GLY A 57 -3.51 -0.36 -21.26
C GLY A 57 -2.14 -0.29 -21.95
N LYS A 58 -1.05 -0.12 -21.19
CA LYS A 58 0.35 -0.09 -21.65
C LYS A 58 1.09 -1.40 -21.37
N CYS A 59 0.46 -2.38 -20.74
CA CYS A 59 1.07 -3.68 -20.48
C CYS A 59 1.50 -4.34 -21.80
N SER A 60 2.80 -4.63 -21.92
CA SER A 60 3.37 -5.21 -23.13
C SER A 60 3.63 -6.72 -22.98
N SER A 61 3.58 -7.22 -21.75
CA SER A 61 3.84 -8.63 -21.42
C SER A 61 2.75 -9.24 -20.52
N ASN A 62 2.69 -10.58 -20.47
CA ASN A 62 1.83 -11.28 -19.51
C ASN A 62 2.27 -11.02 -18.05
N ASP A 63 3.57 -10.84 -17.82
CA ASP A 63 4.10 -10.52 -16.50
C ASP A 63 3.60 -9.16 -16.00
N ASP A 64 3.55 -8.15 -16.87
CA ASP A 64 2.98 -6.83 -16.52
C ASP A 64 1.50 -6.96 -16.13
N LYS A 65 0.73 -7.77 -16.88
CA LYS A 65 -0.68 -8.01 -16.59
C LYS A 65 -0.86 -8.68 -15.23
N LEU A 66 -0.01 -9.65 -14.89
CA LEU A 66 -0.02 -10.28 -13.57
C LEU A 66 0.28 -9.26 -12.46
N VAL A 67 1.22 -8.32 -12.69
CA VAL A 67 1.50 -7.24 -11.74
C VAL A 67 0.30 -6.32 -11.55
N VAL A 68 -0.47 -6.01 -12.60
CA VAL A 68 -1.72 -5.23 -12.49
C VAL A 68 -2.76 -6.01 -11.68
N VAL A 69 -2.93 -7.31 -11.93
CA VAL A 69 -3.83 -8.17 -11.13
C VAL A 69 -3.43 -8.17 -9.65
N ASP A 70 -2.15 -8.33 -9.35
CA ASP A 70 -1.61 -8.25 -7.99
C ASP A 70 -1.88 -6.88 -7.35
N ALA A 71 -1.77 -5.80 -8.12
CA ALA A 71 -2.07 -4.46 -7.64
C ALA A 71 -3.54 -4.31 -7.24
N TYR A 72 -4.49 -4.84 -8.03
CA TYR A 72 -5.91 -4.84 -7.66
C TYR A 72 -6.17 -5.58 -6.35
N PHE A 73 -5.63 -6.80 -6.19
CA PHE A 73 -5.78 -7.56 -4.95
C PHE A 73 -5.19 -6.83 -3.74
N LYS A 74 -4.01 -6.23 -3.88
CA LYS A 74 -3.37 -5.47 -2.81
C LYS A 74 -4.11 -4.19 -2.45
N ILE A 75 -4.67 -3.48 -3.42
CA ILE A 75 -5.51 -2.30 -3.15
C ILE A 75 -6.69 -2.70 -2.26
N ALA A 76 -7.38 -3.79 -2.61
CA ALA A 76 -8.49 -4.31 -1.82
C ALA A 76 -8.03 -4.71 -0.40
N ASP A 77 -6.95 -5.49 -0.29
CA ASP A 77 -6.36 -5.88 1.01
C ASP A 77 -6.01 -4.67 1.89
N TYR A 78 -5.43 -3.62 1.30
CA TYR A 78 -5.03 -2.43 2.04
C TYR A 78 -6.24 -1.60 2.49
N TYR A 79 -7.34 -1.58 1.74
CA TYR A 79 -8.61 -1.03 2.24
C TYR A 79 -9.13 -1.83 3.44
N MET A 80 -9.11 -3.17 3.35
CA MET A 80 -9.59 -4.02 4.44
C MET A 80 -8.75 -3.84 5.72
N LYS A 81 -7.42 -3.81 5.60
CA LYS A 81 -6.50 -3.59 6.71
C LYS A 81 -6.70 -2.24 7.39
N GLU A 82 -6.86 -1.18 6.61
CA GLU A 82 -7.15 0.14 7.16
C GLU A 82 -8.51 0.19 7.86
N ALA A 83 -9.56 -0.37 7.24
CA ALA A 83 -10.88 -0.46 7.86
C ALA A 83 -10.84 -1.23 9.19
N GLN A 84 -10.12 -2.35 9.25
CA GLN A 84 -9.92 -3.11 10.48
C GLN A 84 -9.19 -2.28 11.54
N ARG A 85 -8.14 -1.54 11.17
CA ARG A 85 -7.39 -0.65 12.06
C ARG A 85 -8.29 0.43 12.67
N LEU A 86 -9.10 1.08 11.83
CA LEU A 86 -10.02 2.13 12.26
C LEU A 86 -11.10 1.58 13.21
N ARG A 87 -11.70 0.43 12.89
CA ARG A 87 -12.68 -0.24 13.77
C ARG A 87 -12.10 -0.62 15.13
N LYS A 88 -10.86 -1.10 15.17
CA LYS A 88 -10.17 -1.40 16.43
C LYS A 88 -9.91 -0.13 17.23
N ALA A 89 -9.49 0.96 16.58
CA ALA A 89 -9.24 2.23 17.26
C ALA A 89 -10.52 2.80 17.89
N THR A 90 -11.67 2.72 17.21
CA THR A 90 -12.95 3.18 17.76
C THR A 90 -13.43 2.33 18.93
N ALA A 91 -13.29 1.00 18.84
CA ALA A 91 -13.65 0.07 19.92
C ALA A 91 -12.82 0.29 21.20
N VAL A 92 -11.52 0.56 21.06
CA VAL A 92 -10.64 0.88 22.20
C VAL A 92 -11.06 2.20 22.86
N GLY A 93 -11.34 3.24 22.07
CA GLY A 93 -11.78 4.55 22.58
C GLY A 93 -13.13 4.52 23.29
N THR A 94 -14.03 3.61 22.92
CA THR A 94 -15.31 3.42 23.65
C THR A 94 -15.06 2.75 25.01
N SER A 95 -14.15 1.77 25.09
CA SER A 95 -13.85 1.07 26.34
C SER A 95 -13.21 1.98 27.41
N SER A 96 -12.39 2.95 27.00
CA SER A 96 -11.75 3.90 27.91
C SER A 96 -12.72 4.97 28.42
N SER A 97 -13.67 5.41 27.58
CA SER A 97 -14.68 6.39 27.96
C SER A 97 -15.69 5.82 28.97
N VAL A 98 -16.13 4.58 28.75
CA VAL A 98 -17.08 3.87 29.63
C VAL A 98 -16.47 3.56 31.01
N ARG A 99 -15.16 3.27 31.11
CA ARG A 99 -14.49 3.07 32.41
C ARG A 99 -14.46 4.34 33.28
N SER A 100 -14.43 5.54 32.70
CA SER A 100 -14.39 6.78 33.48
C SER A 100 -15.74 7.15 34.11
N LEU A 101 -16.85 6.66 33.54
CA LEU A 101 -18.21 6.95 34.00
C LEU A 101 -18.69 6.00 35.11
N ALA A 102 -18.02 4.86 35.32
CA ALA A 102 -18.39 3.88 36.34
C ALA A 102 -17.69 4.10 37.72
N SER A 103 -17.01 5.23 37.92
CA SER A 103 -16.24 5.54 39.14
C SER A 103 -16.79 6.74 39.94
N ARG A 104 -18.05 7.13 39.75
CA ARG A 104 -18.74 8.18 40.52
C ARG A 104 -20.02 7.63 41.10
#